data_AF-A0A1Y1WFZ9-F1
#
_entry.id   AF-A0A1Y1WFZ9-F1
#
_cell.length_a   1.000
_cell.length_b   1.000
_cell.length_c   1.000
_cell.angle_alpha   90.00
_cell.angle_beta   90.00
_cell.angle_gamma   90.00
#
_symmetry.space_group_name_H-M   'P 1'
#
loop_
_entity.id
_entity.type
_entity.pdbx_description
1 polymer ?
#
loop_
_entity_poly.entity_id
_entity_poly.type
_entity_poly.pdbx_seq_one_letter_code
_entity_poly.pdbx_strand_id
1 'polypeptide(L)'
;MIYNVGTRRYRVSTPLDASSPSSTERFCAKNSFQGSQTTKTHRITITIARALHKYLIGRQGSTLSSIREASHCKVTVPRENSKSDTVELEGSEGEIQKARDLIDKVVKENLQKVPYTHFLSLPISDLDVQRKISEFQRDIHGEYFKSLSDTSFNAPASMHVTIGMLRLLTTSEIKGAVKLLKSLHQEVYDLLGTRSLVVKVGNPAAMEANPSKARIIYLNLEDFEDAQRLEKVCGLVRSRFTDAGLIDEVRPLKIHATIMRAAQDSPTTADEPSQAADDRRRDVRVNAVPMLRRYGELSFGACKLGQIQIAKRFHFTDTGAYDSEGAILLP
;
A
#
# COMPACT_ATOMS: atom_id res chain seq x y z
N MET A 1 -36.91 7.01 -9.51
CA MET A 1 -36.17 6.83 -8.24
C MET A 1 -34.71 6.52 -8.59
N ILE A 2 -33.78 7.30 -8.02
CA ILE A 2 -32.37 7.34 -8.41
C ILE A 2 -31.54 6.59 -7.37
N TYR A 3 -30.71 5.65 -7.81
CA TYR A 3 -29.55 5.16 -7.06
C TYR A 3 -28.30 5.34 -7.92
N ASN A 4 -27.30 6.02 -7.36
CA ASN A 4 -26.01 6.34 -7.96
C ASN A 4 -24.91 5.47 -7.35
N VAL A 5 -24.14 4.77 -8.19
CA VAL A 5 -22.80 4.26 -7.85
C VAL A 5 -21.92 4.36 -9.10
N GLY A 6 -20.80 5.08 -8.99
CA GLY A 6 -19.54 4.79 -9.68
C GLY A 6 -19.46 5.06 -11.19
N THR A 7 -18.76 6.14 -11.54
CA THR A 7 -18.50 6.65 -12.88
C THR A 7 -17.61 5.76 -13.76
N ARG A 8 -18.21 4.97 -14.66
CA ARG A 8 -17.66 4.69 -16.00
C ARG A 8 -18.82 4.55 -17.00
N ARG A 9 -19.00 5.55 -17.89
CA ARG A 9 -19.92 5.49 -19.03
C ARG A 9 -19.18 4.89 -20.23
N TYR A 10 -19.76 3.87 -20.85
CA TYR A 10 -19.44 3.50 -22.22
C TYR A 10 -20.67 3.80 -23.10
N ARG A 11 -20.47 4.58 -24.16
CA ARG A 11 -21.50 4.94 -25.15
C ARG A 11 -21.43 3.92 -26.27
N VAL A 12 -22.51 3.16 -26.47
CA VAL A 12 -22.72 2.35 -27.67
C VAL A 12 -23.85 3.01 -28.45
N SER A 13 -23.54 3.44 -29.67
CA SER A 13 -24.51 3.96 -30.64
C SER A 13 -25.09 2.80 -31.44
N THR A 14 -26.42 2.68 -31.45
CA THR A 14 -27.19 1.85 -32.39
C THR A 14 -28.11 2.76 -33.23
N PRO A 15 -28.42 2.39 -34.48
CA PRO A 15 -29.64 2.84 -35.14
C PRO A 15 -30.71 1.73 -35.14
N LEU A 16 -31.86 2.12 -34.57
CA LEU A 16 -33.26 1.97 -35.00
C LEU A 16 -33.87 0.62 -35.46
N ASP A 17 -34.97 0.32 -34.75
CA ASP A 17 -36.27 -0.27 -35.11
C ASP A 17 -36.39 -1.72 -35.64
N ALA A 18 -37.15 -2.56 -34.91
CA ALA A 18 -38.59 -2.75 -35.15
C ALA A 18 -39.22 -3.93 -34.35
N SER A 19 -40.42 -3.65 -33.80
CA SER A 19 -41.61 -4.52 -33.60
C SER A 19 -41.59 -5.81 -32.75
N SER A 20 -42.54 -5.85 -31.80
CA SER A 20 -43.09 -7.01 -31.08
C SER A 20 -44.15 -7.80 -31.89
N PRO A 21 -44.53 -9.03 -31.46
CA PRO A 21 -45.07 -10.09 -32.33
C PRO A 21 -46.59 -10.32 -32.23
N SER A 22 -47.16 -11.02 -33.22
CA SER A 22 -48.50 -11.63 -33.16
C SER A 22 -48.49 -13.11 -33.54
N SER A 23 -49.04 -13.93 -32.64
CA SER A 23 -49.97 -15.07 -32.83
C SER A 23 -49.65 -16.27 -33.77
N THR A 24 -49.71 -17.46 -33.13
CA THR A 24 -50.29 -18.76 -33.56
C THR A 24 -49.79 -19.47 -34.83
N GLU A 25 -49.21 -20.68 -34.68
CA GLU A 25 -49.84 -21.97 -35.05
C GLU A 25 -48.91 -23.18 -34.82
N ARG A 26 -49.53 -24.36 -34.67
CA ARG A 26 -48.93 -25.67 -34.30
C ARG A 26 -48.35 -26.40 -35.51
N PHE A 27 -47.22 -27.09 -35.37
CA PHE A 27 -47.00 -28.40 -36.02
C PHE A 27 -45.88 -29.21 -35.33
N CYS A 28 -46.15 -30.48 -35.06
CA CYS A 28 -45.17 -31.47 -34.58
C CYS A 28 -44.32 -32.01 -35.74
N ALA A 29 -43.01 -32.20 -35.52
CA ALA A 29 -42.27 -33.46 -35.74
C ALA A 29 -40.75 -33.23 -35.93
N LYS A 30 -39.98 -33.98 -35.13
CA LYS A 30 -38.62 -34.52 -35.33
C LYS A 30 -37.79 -33.96 -36.51
N ASN A 31 -36.65 -33.33 -36.20
CA ASN A 31 -35.34 -33.91 -36.53
C ASN A 31 -34.18 -33.15 -35.90
N SER A 32 -33.20 -33.93 -35.49
CA SER A 32 -31.84 -33.58 -35.11
C SER A 32 -31.16 -32.62 -36.08
N PHE A 33 -30.62 -31.53 -35.57
CA PHE A 33 -29.44 -30.90 -36.14
C PHE A 33 -28.60 -30.27 -35.02
N GLN A 34 -27.51 -30.97 -34.66
CA GLN A 34 -26.42 -30.38 -33.90
C GLN A 34 -25.77 -29.32 -34.80
N GLY A 35 -26.24 -28.08 -34.68
CA GLY A 35 -25.48 -26.92 -35.12
C GLY A 35 -24.31 -26.72 -34.17
N SER A 36 -23.17 -27.35 -34.46
CA SER A 36 -21.88 -26.95 -33.91
C SER A 36 -21.64 -25.51 -34.33
N GLN A 37 -22.05 -24.56 -33.49
CA GLN A 37 -21.52 -23.21 -33.57
C GLN A 37 -20.04 -23.35 -33.25
N THR A 38 -19.19 -23.11 -34.25
CA THR A 38 -17.76 -22.95 -34.06
C THR A 38 -17.53 -21.74 -33.17
N THR A 39 -17.58 -21.94 -31.86
CA THR A 39 -17.24 -20.93 -30.87
C THR A 39 -15.79 -20.56 -31.12
N LYS A 40 -15.57 -19.38 -31.67
CA LYS A 40 -14.23 -18.85 -31.91
C LYS A 40 -13.51 -18.82 -30.57
N THR A 41 -12.48 -19.65 -30.42
CA THR A 41 -11.66 -19.65 -29.20
C THR A 41 -10.80 -18.40 -29.21
N HIS A 42 -10.97 -17.58 -28.17
CA HIS A 42 -10.15 -16.40 -27.93
C HIS A 42 -9.08 -16.74 -26.90
N ARG A 43 -7.89 -16.16 -27.07
CA ARG A 43 -6.84 -16.17 -26.06
C ARG A 43 -6.56 -14.73 -25.66
N ILE A 44 -6.67 -14.44 -24.37
CA ILE A 44 -6.31 -13.15 -23.79
C ILE A 44 -5.32 -13.33 -22.65
N THR A 45 -4.59 -12.27 -22.34
CA THR A 45 -3.70 -12.22 -21.19
C THR A 45 -4.16 -11.13 -20.25
N ILE A 46 -4.08 -11.41 -18.95
CA ILE A 46 -4.37 -10.45 -17.89
C ILE A 46 -3.17 -10.35 -16.96
N THR A 47 -2.88 -9.14 -16.50
CA THR A 47 -1.76 -8.87 -15.59
C THR A 47 -2.25 -8.99 -14.15
N ILE A 48 -1.66 -9.90 -13.39
CA ILE A 48 -1.96 -10.10 -11.97
C ILE A 48 -0.65 -10.14 -11.21
N ALA A 49 -0.55 -9.34 -10.15
CA ALA A 49 0.63 -9.31 -9.31
C ALA A 49 1.03 -10.71 -8.80
N ARG A 50 2.33 -11.01 -8.88
CA ARG A 50 2.89 -12.31 -8.47
C ARG A 50 2.56 -12.69 -7.03
N ALA A 51 2.50 -11.71 -6.13
CA ALA A 51 2.13 -11.92 -4.73
C ALA A 51 0.73 -12.53 -4.55
N LEU A 52 -0.15 -12.37 -5.54
CA LEU A 52 -1.52 -12.89 -5.54
C LEU A 52 -1.65 -14.27 -6.19
N HIS A 53 -0.65 -14.74 -6.95
CA HIS A 53 -0.73 -16.01 -7.67
C HIS A 53 -0.96 -17.20 -6.74
N LYS A 54 -0.33 -17.22 -5.56
CA LYS A 54 -0.55 -18.28 -4.56
C LYS A 54 -2.01 -18.40 -4.11
N TYR A 55 -2.76 -17.28 -4.07
CA TYR A 55 -4.17 -17.29 -3.70
C TYR A 55 -5.07 -17.71 -4.87
N LEU A 56 -4.68 -17.37 -6.10
CA LEU A 56 -5.35 -17.85 -7.31
C LEU A 56 -5.19 -19.36 -7.50
N ILE A 57 -3.99 -19.89 -7.24
CA ILE A 57 -3.73 -21.33 -7.25
C ILE A 57 -4.53 -22.00 -6.11
N GLY A 58 -4.40 -21.47 -4.89
CA GLY A 58 -5.04 -22.05 -3.70
C GLY A 58 -4.32 -23.29 -3.18
N ARG A 59 -4.75 -23.79 -2.01
CA ARG A 59 -4.16 -24.98 -1.40
C ARG A 59 -4.35 -26.18 -2.32
N GLN A 60 -3.25 -26.83 -2.72
CA GLN A 60 -3.25 -27.94 -3.68
C GLN A 60 -3.93 -27.61 -5.02
N GLY A 61 -4.00 -26.34 -5.41
CA GLY A 61 -4.64 -25.94 -6.68
C GLY A 61 -6.17 -25.83 -6.63
N SER A 62 -6.80 -25.94 -5.45
CA SER A 62 -8.26 -26.02 -5.32
C SER A 62 -9.01 -24.81 -5.90
N THR A 63 -8.52 -23.60 -5.65
CA THR A 63 -9.13 -22.35 -6.15
C THR A 63 -9.07 -22.29 -7.67
N LEU A 64 -7.90 -22.58 -8.24
CA LEU A 64 -7.72 -22.55 -9.70
C LEU A 64 -8.56 -23.62 -10.41
N SER A 65 -8.68 -24.81 -9.81
CA SER A 65 -9.59 -25.85 -10.31
C SER A 65 -11.04 -25.40 -10.27
N SER A 66 -11.49 -24.78 -9.17
CA SER A 66 -12.86 -24.27 -9.04
C SER A 66 -13.17 -23.17 -10.07
N ILE A 67 -12.21 -22.28 -10.34
CA ILE A 67 -12.35 -21.24 -11.37
C ILE A 67 -12.50 -21.87 -12.76
N ARG A 68 -11.64 -22.85 -13.10
CA ARG A 68 -11.70 -23.55 -14.39
C ARG A 68 -13.01 -24.31 -14.58
N GLU A 69 -13.51 -24.96 -13.53
CA GLU A 69 -14.77 -25.70 -13.56
C GLU A 69 -15.96 -24.75 -13.73
N ALA A 70 -16.04 -23.68 -12.94
CA ALA A 70 -17.17 -22.75 -12.98
C ALA A 70 -17.21 -21.86 -14.23
N SER A 71 -16.04 -21.53 -14.79
CA SER A 71 -15.95 -20.67 -15.98
C SER A 71 -15.90 -21.45 -17.29
N HIS A 72 -15.57 -22.74 -17.27
CA HIS A 72 -15.18 -23.54 -18.44
C HIS A 72 -14.01 -22.94 -19.26
N CYS A 73 -13.31 -21.95 -18.71
CA CYS A 73 -12.16 -21.30 -19.34
C CYS A 73 -10.87 -22.04 -18.96
N LYS A 74 -9.97 -22.21 -19.93
CA LYS A 74 -8.61 -22.67 -19.65
C LYS A 74 -7.79 -21.50 -19.07
N VAL A 75 -7.51 -21.59 -17.77
CA VAL A 75 -6.71 -20.59 -17.03
C VAL A 75 -5.31 -21.12 -16.77
N THR A 76 -4.28 -20.42 -17.27
CA THR A 76 -2.86 -20.75 -17.05
C THR A 76 -2.19 -19.67 -16.21
N VAL A 77 -1.83 -20.03 -14.97
CA VAL A 77 -1.07 -19.16 -14.06
C VAL A 77 0.41 -19.53 -14.14
N PRO A 78 1.34 -18.56 -14.25
CA PRO A 78 2.77 -18.82 -14.19
C PRO A 78 3.16 -19.58 -12.91
N ARG A 79 4.17 -20.45 -13.01
CA ARG A 79 4.77 -21.08 -11.83
C ARG A 79 5.41 -20.03 -10.93
N GLU A 80 5.47 -20.27 -9.63
CA GLU A 80 6.00 -19.29 -8.64
C GLU A 80 7.43 -18.80 -8.98
N ASN A 81 8.26 -19.68 -9.54
CA ASN A 81 9.64 -19.37 -9.93
C ASN A 81 9.74 -18.53 -11.22
N SER A 82 8.63 -18.38 -11.95
CA SER A 82 8.56 -17.49 -13.12
C SER A 82 8.53 -16.04 -12.65
N LYS A 83 9.33 -15.17 -13.29
CA LYS A 83 9.27 -13.72 -13.08
C LYS A 83 8.06 -13.06 -13.77
N SER A 84 7.17 -13.84 -14.38
CA SER A 84 5.99 -13.35 -15.10
C SER A 84 4.83 -13.03 -14.15
N ASP A 85 4.17 -11.90 -14.40
CA ASP A 85 2.91 -11.46 -13.78
C ASP A 85 1.69 -11.71 -14.70
N THR A 86 1.88 -12.43 -15.80
CA THR A 86 0.87 -12.60 -16.84
C THR A 86 0.12 -13.92 -16.70
N VAL A 87 -1.19 -13.86 -16.51
CA VAL A 87 -2.09 -15.02 -16.51
C VAL A 87 -2.79 -15.12 -17.86
N GLU A 88 -2.77 -16.30 -18.47
CA GLU A 88 -3.38 -16.54 -19.77
C GLU A 88 -4.77 -17.17 -19.60
N LEU A 89 -5.74 -16.65 -20.35
CA LEU A 89 -7.11 -17.17 -20.42
C LEU A 89 -7.42 -17.57 -21.86
N GLU A 90 -7.93 -18.78 -22.05
CA GLU A 90 -8.31 -19.32 -23.35
C GLU A 90 -9.71 -19.95 -23.27
N GLY A 91 -10.62 -19.51 -24.15
CA GLY A 91 -12.03 -19.92 -24.17
C GLY A 91 -12.89 -19.04 -25.08
N SER A 92 -14.21 -19.21 -25.06
CA SER A 92 -15.16 -18.28 -25.67
C SER A 92 -15.22 -16.96 -24.88
N GLU A 93 -15.74 -15.91 -25.50
CA GLU A 93 -15.82 -14.58 -24.87
C GLU A 93 -16.59 -14.58 -23.52
N GLY A 94 -17.69 -15.34 -23.45
CA GLY A 94 -18.46 -15.47 -22.21
C GLY A 94 -17.74 -16.25 -21.10
N GLU A 95 -16.99 -17.29 -21.45
CA GLU A 95 -16.18 -18.08 -20.51
C GLU A 95 -15.02 -17.25 -19.95
N ILE A 96 -14.35 -16.50 -20.82
CA ILE A 96 -13.26 -15.58 -20.44
C ILE A 96 -13.77 -14.51 -19.49
N GLN A 97 -14.93 -13.91 -19.76
CA GLN A 97 -15.49 -12.88 -18.88
C GLN A 97 -15.84 -13.46 -17.51
N LYS A 98 -16.46 -14.64 -17.45
CA LYS A 98 -16.72 -15.34 -16.18
C LYS A 98 -15.44 -15.66 -15.41
N ALA A 99 -14.41 -16.15 -16.09
CA ALA A 99 -13.12 -16.44 -15.46
C ALA A 99 -12.49 -15.17 -14.88
N ARG A 100 -12.56 -14.05 -15.62
CA ARG A 100 -12.08 -12.75 -15.16
C ARG A 100 -12.79 -12.29 -13.90
N ASP A 101 -14.12 -12.36 -13.86
CA ASP A 101 -14.91 -11.93 -12.70
C ASP A 101 -14.58 -12.77 -11.44
N LEU A 102 -14.40 -14.09 -11.61
CA LEU A 102 -14.00 -14.99 -10.51
C LEU A 102 -12.57 -14.70 -10.03
N ILE A 103 -11.64 -14.45 -10.95
CA ILE A 103 -10.27 -14.07 -10.63
C ILE A 103 -10.25 -12.73 -9.87
N ASP A 104 -10.97 -11.73 -10.35
CA ASP A 104 -11.05 -10.40 -9.73
C ASP A 104 -11.63 -10.50 -8.30
N LYS A 105 -12.62 -11.39 -8.09
CA LYS A 105 -13.16 -11.68 -6.75
C LYS A 105 -12.08 -12.27 -5.83
N VAL A 106 -11.34 -13.29 -6.27
CA VAL A 106 -10.27 -13.91 -5.47
C VAL A 106 -9.16 -12.88 -5.18
N VAL A 107 -8.78 -12.07 -6.15
CA VAL A 107 -7.80 -10.99 -5.96
C VAL A 107 -8.28 -10.01 -4.89
N LYS A 108 -9.53 -9.52 -4.99
CA LYS A 108 -10.10 -8.55 -4.06
C LYS A 108 -10.16 -9.09 -2.62
N GLU A 109 -10.56 -10.35 -2.45
CA GLU A 109 -10.65 -11.00 -1.13
C GLU A 109 -9.28 -11.23 -0.47
N ASN A 110 -8.21 -11.33 -1.27
CA ASN A 110 -6.87 -11.65 -0.78
C ASN A 110 -5.89 -10.48 -0.83
N LEU A 111 -6.26 -9.35 -1.43
CA LEU A 111 -5.40 -8.16 -1.52
C LEU A 111 -4.94 -7.67 -0.14
N GLN A 112 -5.83 -7.68 0.85
CA GLN A 112 -5.51 -7.26 2.22
C GLN A 112 -4.47 -8.14 2.91
N LYS A 113 -4.33 -9.40 2.47
CA LYS A 113 -3.35 -10.36 2.99
C LYS A 113 -1.95 -10.12 2.40
N VAL A 114 -1.85 -9.36 1.31
CA VAL A 114 -0.58 -8.94 0.74
C VAL A 114 -0.03 -7.79 1.61
N PRO A 115 1.23 -7.86 2.07
CA PRO A 115 1.81 -6.77 2.85
C PRO A 115 1.93 -5.49 2.01
N TYR A 116 1.89 -4.33 2.67
CA TYR A 116 2.22 -3.06 2.02
C TYR A 116 3.62 -3.08 1.41
N THR A 117 3.74 -2.54 0.20
CA THR A 117 4.98 -2.49 -0.59
C THR A 117 5.59 -1.10 -0.62
N HIS A 118 4.77 -0.06 -0.49
CA HIS A 118 5.20 1.33 -0.53
C HIS A 118 4.48 2.15 0.54
N PHE A 119 4.92 3.38 0.71
CA PHE A 119 4.25 4.36 1.56
C PHE A 119 4.52 5.78 1.07
N LEU A 120 3.55 6.67 1.26
CA LEU A 120 3.74 8.11 1.11
C LEU A 120 4.44 8.66 2.34
N SER A 121 5.46 9.49 2.14
CA SER A 121 6.21 10.06 3.26
C SER A 121 6.78 11.44 3.02
N LEU A 122 7.07 12.13 4.13
CA LEU A 122 7.91 13.32 4.21
C LEU A 122 9.24 12.92 4.87
N PRO A 123 10.36 12.88 4.15
CA PRO A 123 11.67 12.57 4.73
C PRO A 123 12.14 13.66 5.70
N ILE A 124 12.83 13.25 6.77
CA ILE A 124 13.56 14.16 7.66
C ILE A 124 15.03 14.11 7.23
N SER A 125 15.42 15.03 6.36
CA SER A 125 16.75 15.03 5.71
C SER A 125 17.76 15.98 6.34
N ASP A 126 17.37 16.75 7.36
CA ASP A 126 18.26 17.69 8.03
C ASP A 126 19.34 16.95 8.85
N LEU A 127 20.62 17.17 8.49
CA LEU A 127 21.75 16.42 9.05
C LEU A 127 21.97 16.72 10.55
N ASP A 128 21.71 17.93 11.01
CA ASP A 128 21.85 18.28 12.42
C ASP A 128 20.77 17.63 13.27
N VAL A 129 19.52 17.61 12.77
CA VAL A 129 18.43 16.88 13.41
C VAL A 129 18.73 15.38 13.43
N GLN A 130 19.18 14.80 12.31
CA GLN A 130 19.56 13.39 12.24
C GLN A 130 20.69 13.03 13.22
N ARG A 131 21.71 13.87 13.33
CA ARG A 131 22.82 13.68 14.28
C ARG A 131 22.32 13.66 15.72
N LYS A 132 21.48 14.62 16.12
CA LYS A 132 20.91 14.65 17.47
C LYS A 132 19.98 13.47 17.76
N ILE A 133 19.22 13.01 16.75
CA ILE A 133 18.42 11.78 16.88
C ILE A 133 19.33 10.57 17.11
N SER A 134 20.44 10.47 16.38
CA SER A 134 21.44 9.40 16.56
C SER A 134 22.04 9.38 17.96
N GLU A 135 22.45 10.56 18.46
CA GLU A 135 22.94 10.73 19.83
C GLU A 135 21.90 10.28 20.86
N PHE A 136 20.65 10.71 20.70
CA PHE A 136 19.54 10.29 21.56
C PHE A 136 19.25 8.80 21.49
N GLN A 137 19.26 8.19 20.30
CA GLN A 137 19.07 6.75 20.13
C GLN A 137 20.13 5.95 20.90
N ARG A 138 21.40 6.37 20.82
CA ARG A 138 22.50 5.77 21.58
C ARG A 138 22.27 5.88 23.09
N ASP A 139 21.85 7.06 23.57
CA ASP A 139 21.61 7.29 25.00
C ASP A 139 20.45 6.41 25.51
N ILE A 140 19.33 6.36 24.79
CA ILE A 140 18.18 5.56 25.24
C ILE A 140 18.40 4.05 25.13
N HIS A 141 19.15 3.61 24.13
CA HIS A 141 19.56 2.21 24.00
C HIS A 141 20.47 1.81 25.15
N GLY A 142 21.48 2.64 25.44
CA GLY A 142 22.44 2.41 26.50
C GLY A 142 21.86 2.52 27.91
N GLU A 143 20.85 3.34 28.17
CA GLU A 143 20.32 3.55 29.52
C GLU A 143 19.03 2.75 29.81
N TYR A 144 18.09 2.68 28.86
CA TYR A 144 16.74 2.15 29.10
C TYR A 144 16.45 0.85 28.35
N PHE A 145 17.04 0.67 27.18
CA PHE A 145 16.64 -0.39 26.25
C PHE A 145 17.79 -1.35 25.87
N LYS A 146 18.73 -1.60 26.79
CA LYS A 146 19.92 -2.44 26.58
C LYS A 146 19.64 -3.83 26.02
N SER A 147 18.46 -4.37 26.29
CA SER A 147 18.06 -5.71 25.84
C SER A 147 17.50 -5.76 24.42
N LEU A 148 17.37 -4.61 23.74
CA LEU A 148 16.89 -4.54 22.37
C LEU A 148 18.04 -4.67 21.37
N SER A 149 17.74 -5.29 20.24
CA SER A 149 18.65 -5.35 19.08
C SER A 149 18.91 -3.95 18.53
N ASP A 150 20.11 -3.70 17.99
CA ASP A 150 20.42 -2.47 17.25
C ASP A 150 19.46 -2.23 16.08
N THR A 151 18.97 -3.31 15.46
CA THR A 151 17.97 -3.27 14.40
C THR A 151 16.59 -2.77 14.84
N SER A 152 16.38 -2.58 16.16
CA SER A 152 15.16 -1.98 16.72
C SER A 152 15.09 -0.48 16.46
N PHE A 153 16.23 0.17 16.21
CA PHE A 153 16.32 1.61 16.00
C PHE A 153 16.38 1.92 14.51
N ASN A 154 15.50 2.81 14.05
CA ASN A 154 15.50 3.23 12.66
C ASN A 154 16.74 4.09 12.39
N ALA A 155 17.44 3.83 11.29
CA ALA A 155 18.60 4.63 10.90
C ALA A 155 18.18 6.11 10.71
N PRO A 156 18.94 7.10 11.22
CA PRO A 156 18.61 8.51 11.10
C PRO A 156 18.32 8.97 9.66
N ALA A 157 19.08 8.47 8.68
CA ALA A 157 18.88 8.78 7.26
C ALA A 157 17.53 8.29 6.69
N SER A 158 16.93 7.28 7.32
CA SER A 158 15.63 6.70 6.94
C SER A 158 14.43 7.35 7.64
N MET A 159 14.67 8.31 8.54
CA MET A 159 13.62 8.95 9.33
C MET A 159 12.65 9.72 8.44
N HIS A 160 11.35 9.55 8.71
CA HIS A 160 10.30 10.14 7.89
C HIS A 160 8.98 10.20 8.66
N VAL A 161 8.07 11.06 8.21
CA VAL A 161 6.64 11.00 8.54
C VAL A 161 5.94 10.14 7.50
N THR A 162 5.19 9.13 7.94
CA THR A 162 4.33 8.34 7.04
C THR A 162 2.97 9.00 6.89
N ILE A 163 2.57 9.33 5.65
CA ILE A 163 1.25 9.89 5.31
C ILE A 163 0.23 8.77 5.06
N GLY A 164 0.67 7.66 4.45
CA GLY A 164 -0.20 6.53 4.15
C GLY A 164 0.55 5.33 3.58
N MET A 165 0.06 4.13 3.91
CA MET A 165 0.61 2.87 3.41
C MET A 165 -0.05 2.49 2.09
N LEU A 166 0.71 1.91 1.16
CA LEU A 166 0.26 1.58 -0.20
C LEU A 166 0.59 0.13 -0.57
N ARG A 167 -0.29 -0.49 -1.35
CA ARG A 167 -0.06 -1.78 -2.03
C ARG A 167 0.02 -1.54 -3.53
N LEU A 168 1.21 -1.16 -3.99
CA LEU A 168 1.51 -1.02 -5.42
C LEU A 168 2.26 -2.29 -5.83
N LEU A 169 1.59 -3.17 -6.57
CA LEU A 169 2.05 -4.53 -6.83
C LEU A 169 2.53 -4.72 -8.28
N THR A 170 2.17 -3.78 -9.16
CA THR A 170 2.55 -3.76 -10.58
C THR A 170 3.21 -2.44 -10.95
N THR A 171 4.02 -2.44 -12.01
CA THR A 171 4.62 -1.21 -12.56
C THR A 171 3.58 -0.19 -13.01
N SER A 172 2.41 -0.64 -13.47
CA SER A 172 1.31 0.26 -13.87
C SER A 172 0.72 1.00 -12.67
N GLU A 173 0.50 0.31 -11.55
CA GLU A 173 0.02 0.92 -10.30
C GLU A 173 1.04 1.92 -9.74
N ILE A 174 2.34 1.58 -9.78
CA ILE A 174 3.42 2.49 -9.37
C ILE A 174 3.40 3.77 -10.22
N LYS A 175 3.39 3.64 -11.56
CA LYS A 175 3.33 4.79 -12.47
C LYS A 175 2.06 5.63 -12.24
N GLY A 176 0.92 4.98 -12.00
CA GLY A 176 -0.34 5.65 -11.70
C GLY A 176 -0.27 6.46 -10.39
N ALA A 177 0.27 5.88 -9.32
CA ALA A 177 0.45 6.54 -8.03
C ALA A 177 1.42 7.72 -8.12
N VAL A 178 2.55 7.57 -8.82
CA VAL A 178 3.51 8.66 -9.06
C VAL A 178 2.88 9.79 -9.86
N LYS A 179 2.10 9.45 -10.90
CA LYS A 179 1.37 10.45 -11.70
C LYS A 179 0.36 11.20 -10.84
N LEU A 180 -0.38 10.50 -9.97
CA LEU A 180 -1.31 11.12 -9.02
C LEU A 180 -0.55 12.09 -8.10
N LEU A 181 0.52 11.65 -7.45
CA LEU A 181 1.31 12.53 -6.56
C LEU A 181 1.78 13.80 -7.28
N LYS A 182 2.32 13.65 -8.50
CA LYS A 182 2.77 14.78 -9.32
C LYS A 182 1.64 15.75 -9.68
N SER A 183 0.43 15.25 -9.91
CA SER A 183 -0.72 16.10 -10.22
C SER A 183 -1.15 16.98 -9.03
N LEU A 184 -0.79 16.61 -7.80
CA LEU A 184 -1.11 17.39 -6.59
C LEU A 184 -0.16 18.57 -6.35
N HIS A 185 0.90 18.73 -7.16
CA HIS A 185 1.93 19.75 -6.94
C HIS A 185 1.35 21.16 -6.77
N GLN A 186 0.41 21.57 -7.63
CA GLN A 186 -0.20 22.90 -7.55
C GLN A 186 -1.05 23.06 -6.28
N GLU A 187 -1.90 22.08 -5.95
CA GLU A 187 -2.75 22.16 -4.75
C GLU A 187 -1.90 22.22 -3.46
N VAL A 188 -0.79 21.47 -3.42
CA VAL A 188 0.16 21.53 -2.30
C VAL A 188 0.88 22.88 -2.26
N TYR A 189 1.27 23.42 -3.42
CA TYR A 189 1.87 24.74 -3.51
C TYR A 189 0.91 25.84 -3.02
N ASP A 190 -0.36 25.78 -3.41
CA ASP A 190 -1.38 26.76 -2.99
C ASP A 190 -1.60 26.74 -1.47
N LEU A 191 -1.48 25.57 -0.83
CA LEU A 191 -1.54 25.44 0.63
C LEU A 191 -0.31 26.01 1.35
N LEU A 192 0.88 25.87 0.75
CA LEU A 192 2.14 26.27 1.38
C LEU A 192 2.55 27.70 1.02
N GLY A 193 2.08 28.22 -0.11
CA GLY A 193 2.57 29.44 -0.74
C GLY A 193 4.05 29.35 -1.10
N THR A 194 4.76 30.48 -1.02
CA THR A 194 6.20 30.57 -1.25
C THR A 194 7.04 30.22 -0.02
N ARG A 195 6.42 29.90 1.11
CA ARG A 195 7.13 29.64 2.37
C ARG A 195 7.48 28.16 2.48
N SER A 196 8.69 27.85 2.91
CA SER A 196 9.05 26.47 3.20
C SER A 196 8.23 25.87 4.35
N LEU A 197 7.98 24.56 4.26
CA LEU A 197 7.38 23.80 5.34
C LEU A 197 8.49 23.42 6.33
N VAL A 198 8.56 24.14 7.45
CA VAL A 198 9.54 23.92 8.51
C VAL A 198 8.78 23.46 9.75
N VAL A 199 9.26 22.38 10.38
CA VAL A 199 8.61 21.75 11.53
C VAL A 199 9.62 21.56 12.66
N LYS A 200 9.17 21.63 13.91
CA LYS A 200 9.96 21.24 15.08
C LYS A 200 9.86 19.73 15.23
N VAL A 201 11.00 19.06 15.36
CA VAL A 201 11.07 17.61 15.62
C VAL A 201 11.44 17.41 17.08
N GLY A 202 10.65 16.67 17.84
CA GLY A 202 10.81 16.60 19.29
C GLY A 202 9.79 15.74 20.00
N ASN A 203 9.67 16.00 21.29
CA ASN A 203 8.67 15.44 22.20
C ASN A 203 8.49 13.92 22.02
N PRO A 204 9.52 13.09 22.33
CA PRO A 204 9.41 11.64 22.24
C PRO A 204 8.17 11.09 22.94
N ALA A 205 7.51 10.12 22.32
CA ALA A 205 6.29 9.52 22.85
C ALA A 205 6.17 8.03 22.48
N ALA A 206 5.36 7.31 23.25
CA ALA A 206 4.99 5.91 22.96
C ALA A 206 3.72 5.83 22.12
N MET A 207 3.65 4.88 21.20
CA MET A 207 2.46 4.67 20.35
C MET A 207 1.31 4.02 21.13
N GLU A 208 1.65 3.10 22.01
CA GLU A 208 0.70 2.41 22.86
C GLU A 208 0.15 3.31 23.98
N ALA A 209 -1.13 3.16 24.29
CA ALA A 209 -1.80 3.93 25.35
C ALA A 209 -1.17 3.71 26.74
N ASN A 210 -0.54 2.55 26.97
CA ASN A 210 0.24 2.28 28.17
C ASN A 210 1.75 2.29 27.85
N PRO A 211 2.50 3.37 28.18
CA PRO A 211 3.92 3.47 27.87
C PRO A 211 4.81 2.45 28.60
N SER A 212 4.33 1.83 29.69
CA SER A 212 5.08 0.74 30.36
C SER A 212 5.11 -0.55 29.56
N LYS A 213 4.28 -0.66 28.52
CA LYS A 213 4.23 -1.77 27.56
C LYS A 213 4.36 -1.23 26.14
N ALA A 214 5.26 -0.26 25.95
CA ALA A 214 5.49 0.33 24.65
C ALA A 214 6.18 -0.66 23.71
N ARG A 215 5.87 -0.55 22.42
CA ARG A 215 6.63 -1.22 21.34
C ARG A 215 7.26 -0.19 20.44
N ILE A 216 6.56 0.89 20.19
CA ILE A 216 6.97 1.90 19.22
C ILE A 216 7.20 3.19 19.98
N ILE A 217 8.39 3.74 19.82
CA ILE A 217 8.72 5.11 20.22
C ILE A 217 8.85 5.94 18.97
N TYR A 218 8.28 7.13 18.99
CA TYR A 218 8.31 8.09 17.89
C TYR A 218 8.55 9.50 18.40
N LEU A 219 8.90 10.39 17.47
CA LEU A 219 8.99 11.83 17.68
C LEU A 219 7.76 12.50 17.10
N ASN A 220 7.26 13.50 17.82
CA ASN A 220 6.25 14.41 17.30
C ASN A 220 6.90 15.40 16.32
N LEU A 221 6.05 15.90 15.42
CA LEU A 221 6.39 16.98 14.52
C LEU A 221 5.31 18.04 14.62
N GLU A 222 5.72 19.25 14.93
CA GLU A 222 4.81 20.38 15.15
C GLU A 222 5.21 21.52 14.24
N ASP A 223 4.23 22.17 13.61
CA ASP A 223 4.47 23.40 12.87
C ASP A 223 4.94 24.53 13.81
N PHE A 224 5.65 25.49 13.24
CA PHE A 224 5.84 26.76 13.92
C PHE A 224 4.52 27.54 13.92
N GLU A 225 4.20 28.17 15.06
CA GLU A 225 3.10 29.15 15.20
C GLU A 225 1.69 28.58 14.90
N ASP A 226 1.43 27.31 15.25
CA ASP A 226 0.11 26.65 15.12
C ASP A 226 -0.54 26.77 13.72
N ALA A 227 0.28 26.91 12.67
CA ALA A 227 -0.20 27.19 11.32
C ALA A 227 -0.99 26.03 10.66
N GLN A 228 -0.91 24.82 11.23
CA GLN A 228 -1.54 23.57 10.77
C GLN A 228 -1.28 23.27 9.28
N ARG A 229 -0.15 23.72 8.75
CA ARG A 229 0.28 23.52 7.36
C ARG A 229 0.66 22.06 7.12
N LEU A 230 1.37 21.45 8.06
CA LEU A 230 1.77 20.06 8.02
C LEU A 230 0.54 19.14 7.95
N GLU A 231 -0.45 19.37 8.82
CA GLU A 231 -1.71 18.63 8.84
C GLU A 231 -2.50 18.83 7.54
N LYS A 232 -2.61 20.06 7.04
CA LYS A 232 -3.34 20.36 5.80
C LYS A 232 -2.71 19.67 4.59
N VAL A 233 -1.39 19.73 4.45
CA VAL A 233 -0.68 19.07 3.33
C VAL A 233 -0.80 17.55 3.44
N CYS A 234 -0.55 16.97 4.62
CA CYS A 234 -0.69 15.54 4.82
C CYS A 234 -2.13 15.07 4.57
N GLY A 235 -3.11 15.83 5.05
CA GLY A 235 -4.53 15.57 4.89
C GLY A 235 -4.98 15.61 3.44
N LEU A 236 -4.57 16.65 2.68
CA LEU A 236 -4.85 16.77 1.25
C LEU A 236 -4.31 15.55 0.48
N VAL A 237 -3.02 15.25 0.62
CA VAL A 237 -2.39 14.15 -0.12
C VAL A 237 -3.00 12.81 0.27
N ARG A 238 -3.21 12.58 1.57
CA ARG A 238 -3.87 11.35 2.05
C ARG A 238 -5.27 11.21 1.47
N SER A 239 -6.09 12.27 1.52
CA SER A 239 -7.46 12.25 0.99
C SER A 239 -7.46 11.90 -0.49
N ARG A 240 -6.62 12.54 -1.30
CA ARG A 240 -6.53 12.27 -2.75
C ARG A 240 -6.15 10.83 -3.06
N PHE A 241 -5.25 10.24 -2.27
CA PHE A 241 -4.86 8.84 -2.42
C PHE A 241 -5.92 7.86 -1.90
N THR A 242 -6.68 8.23 -0.87
CA THR A 242 -7.85 7.46 -0.40
C THR A 242 -8.97 7.49 -1.44
N ASP A 243 -9.28 8.65 -2.01
CA ASP A 243 -10.29 8.82 -3.07
C ASP A 243 -9.94 8.00 -4.33
N ALA A 244 -8.64 7.87 -4.63
CA ALA A 244 -8.13 7.03 -5.70
C ALA A 244 -8.12 5.52 -5.36
N GLY A 245 -8.49 5.13 -4.14
CA GLY A 245 -8.49 3.74 -3.68
C GLY A 245 -7.10 3.16 -3.42
N LEU A 246 -6.07 4.00 -3.29
CA LEU A 246 -4.68 3.58 -3.08
C LEU A 246 -4.30 3.47 -1.60
N ILE A 247 -4.96 4.25 -0.74
CA ILE A 247 -4.89 4.14 0.72
C ILE A 247 -6.23 3.59 1.21
N ASP A 248 -6.18 2.46 1.91
CA ASP A 248 -7.33 1.77 2.50
C ASP A 248 -7.35 1.83 4.03
N GLU A 249 -6.39 2.53 4.65
CA GLU A 249 -6.33 2.73 6.09
C GLU A 249 -7.42 3.70 6.56
N VAL A 250 -8.35 3.19 7.37
CA VAL A 250 -9.49 3.95 7.92
C VAL A 250 -9.15 4.77 9.15
N ARG A 251 -8.04 4.46 9.83
CA ARG A 251 -7.62 5.20 11.03
C ARG A 251 -7.21 6.62 10.67
N PRO A 252 -7.46 7.61 11.56
CA PRO A 252 -7.01 8.97 11.35
C PRO A 252 -5.48 9.02 11.26
N LEU A 253 -4.97 9.96 10.46
CA LEU A 253 -3.52 10.16 10.35
C LEU A 253 -2.97 10.67 11.67
N LYS A 254 -2.00 9.94 12.23
CA LYS A 254 -1.15 10.41 13.32
C LYS A 254 0.19 10.84 12.74
N ILE A 255 0.51 12.12 12.80
CA ILE A 255 1.78 12.66 12.31
C ILE A 255 2.85 12.35 13.33
N HIS A 256 3.84 11.55 12.92
CA HIS A 256 4.94 11.14 13.76
C HIS A 256 6.11 10.61 12.91
N ALA A 257 7.31 10.61 13.50
CA ALA A 257 8.47 9.94 12.95
C ALA A 257 8.94 8.83 13.89
N THR A 258 8.84 7.57 13.46
CA THR A 258 9.21 6.42 14.31
C THR A 258 10.72 6.35 14.47
N ILE A 259 11.21 6.34 15.71
CA ILE A 259 12.65 6.17 16.01
C ILE A 259 13.00 4.73 16.35
N MET A 260 12.05 3.98 16.89
CA MET A 260 12.29 2.65 17.41
C MET A 260 11.03 1.79 17.32
N ARG A 261 11.22 0.54 16.91
CA ARG A 261 10.27 -0.54 17.08
C ARG A 261 10.97 -1.67 17.83
N ALA A 262 10.49 -1.96 19.04
CA ALA A 262 11.07 -2.96 19.92
C ALA A 262 11.13 -4.33 19.22
N ALA A 263 12.34 -4.86 19.11
CA ALA A 263 12.63 -6.19 18.63
C ALA A 263 13.78 -6.79 19.45
N GLN A 264 13.81 -8.11 19.53
CA GLN A 264 14.93 -8.86 20.10
C GLN A 264 15.60 -9.63 18.98
N ASP A 265 16.89 -9.90 19.15
CA ASP A 265 17.62 -10.75 18.21
C ASP A 265 16.97 -12.14 18.20
N SER A 266 16.56 -12.57 17.01
CA SER A 266 16.17 -13.96 16.81
C SER A 266 17.44 -14.79 16.64
N PRO A 267 17.61 -15.93 17.32
CA PRO A 267 18.77 -16.80 17.16
C PRO A 267 18.85 -17.52 15.79
N THR A 268 18.17 -17.05 14.75
CA THR A 268 18.05 -17.73 13.45
C THR A 268 18.86 -17.02 12.36
N THR A 269 19.88 -17.72 11.88
CA THR A 269 20.85 -17.38 10.81
C THR A 269 20.26 -17.40 9.38
N ALA A 270 18.98 -17.05 9.18
CA ALA A 270 18.37 -17.09 7.87
C ALA A 270 18.35 -15.69 7.22
N ASP A 271 19.10 -15.52 6.13
CA ASP A 271 19.26 -14.29 5.32
C ASP A 271 18.00 -13.81 4.58
N GLU A 272 16.82 -14.34 4.89
CA GLU A 272 15.56 -13.98 4.24
C GLU A 272 14.48 -13.62 5.29
N PRO A 273 13.89 -12.42 5.24
CA PRO A 273 12.84 -12.01 6.18
C PRO A 273 11.57 -12.85 5.97
N SER A 274 11.40 -13.91 6.77
CA SER A 274 10.18 -14.74 6.76
C SER A 274 9.07 -14.13 7.62
N GLN A 275 7.80 -14.30 7.21
CA GLN A 275 6.61 -13.85 7.95
C GLN A 275 6.56 -14.40 9.40
N ALA A 276 7.06 -15.62 9.62
CA ALA A 276 7.09 -16.24 10.95
C ALA A 276 8.12 -15.60 11.90
N ALA A 277 9.25 -15.09 11.37
CA ALA A 277 10.22 -14.32 12.15
C ALA A 277 9.67 -12.93 12.50
N ASP A 278 8.89 -12.32 11.59
CA ASP A 278 8.19 -11.06 11.84
C ASP A 278 7.09 -11.22 12.91
N ASP A 279 6.32 -12.32 12.91
CA ASP A 279 5.32 -12.61 13.95
C ASP A 279 5.95 -12.67 15.37
N ARG A 280 7.12 -13.30 15.53
CA ARG A 280 7.82 -13.39 16.83
C ARG A 280 8.42 -12.07 17.29
N ARG A 281 8.91 -11.23 16.35
CA ARG A 281 9.36 -9.86 16.65
C ARG A 281 8.20 -8.99 17.16
N ARG A 282 6.94 -9.34 16.90
CA ARG A 282 5.80 -8.51 17.30
C ARG A 282 5.46 -8.54 18.79
N ASP A 283 5.99 -9.45 19.61
CA ASP A 283 5.59 -9.51 21.02
C ASP A 283 6.53 -8.87 22.04
N VAL A 284 7.65 -8.30 21.58
CA VAL A 284 8.58 -7.57 22.45
C VAL A 284 7.92 -6.28 22.96
N ARG A 285 8.04 -6.01 24.26
CA ARG A 285 7.52 -4.81 24.95
C ARG A 285 8.60 -4.23 25.84
N VAL A 286 8.64 -2.91 25.97
CA VAL A 286 9.56 -2.20 26.87
C VAL A 286 8.82 -1.19 27.73
N ASN A 287 9.37 -0.91 28.91
CA ASN A 287 8.89 0.14 29.78
C ASN A 287 9.52 1.48 29.39
N ALA A 288 8.77 2.30 28.64
CA ALA A 288 9.23 3.60 28.19
C ALA A 288 9.01 4.73 29.23
N VAL A 289 8.29 4.48 30.33
CA VAL A 289 7.90 5.53 31.29
C VAL A 289 9.11 6.31 31.84
N PRO A 290 10.22 5.66 32.27
CA PRO A 290 11.37 6.42 32.81
C PRO A 290 12.03 7.31 31.75
N MET A 291 12.19 6.79 30.54
CA MET A 291 12.76 7.51 29.40
C MET A 291 11.89 8.73 29.04
N LEU A 292 10.57 8.53 28.94
CA LEU A 292 9.63 9.60 28.62
C LEU A 292 9.54 10.66 29.71
N ARG A 293 9.71 10.29 30.99
CA ARG A 293 9.78 11.27 32.09
C ARG A 293 10.99 12.20 31.94
N ARG A 294 12.13 11.67 31.47
CA ARG A 294 13.37 12.44 31.31
C ARG A 294 13.42 13.24 30.01
N TYR A 295 12.96 12.65 28.92
CA TYR A 295 13.14 13.18 27.57
C TYR A 295 11.85 13.63 26.90
N GLY A 296 10.68 13.56 27.55
CA GLY A 296 9.38 13.81 26.92
C GLY A 296 9.18 15.20 26.31
N GLU A 297 9.99 16.19 26.72
CA GLU A 297 9.99 17.56 26.19
C GLU A 297 11.25 17.88 25.36
N LEU A 298 12.07 16.86 25.05
CA LEU A 298 13.31 17.04 24.30
C LEU A 298 13.01 17.48 22.86
N SER A 299 13.64 18.56 22.43
CA SER A 299 13.59 19.06 21.05
C SER A 299 14.90 18.79 20.31
N PHE A 300 14.79 18.22 19.11
CA PHE A 300 15.92 17.99 18.20
C PHE A 300 16.18 19.21 17.30
N GLY A 301 15.20 20.09 17.13
CA GLY A 301 15.32 21.35 16.40
C GLY A 301 14.33 21.49 15.26
N ALA A 302 14.54 22.51 14.44
CA ALA A 302 13.75 22.79 13.25
C ALA A 302 14.26 21.97 12.07
N CYS A 303 13.37 21.44 11.25
CA CYS A 303 13.70 20.71 10.02
C CYS A 303 12.82 21.23 8.87
N LYS A 304 13.42 21.56 7.72
CA LYS A 304 12.68 21.81 6.48
C LYS A 304 12.27 20.47 5.87
N LEU A 305 10.97 20.28 5.68
CA LEU A 305 10.43 19.18 4.89
C LEU A 305 10.42 19.60 3.41
N GLY A 306 11.33 19.03 2.63
CA GLY A 306 11.58 19.46 1.24
C GLY A 306 10.81 18.72 0.16
N GLN A 307 10.25 17.55 0.45
CA GLN A 307 9.55 16.74 -0.55
C GLN A 307 8.54 15.78 0.06
N ILE A 308 7.53 15.43 -0.73
CA ILE A 308 6.65 14.28 -0.50
C ILE A 308 7.02 13.21 -1.50
N GLN A 309 7.24 11.98 -1.03
CA GLN A 309 7.70 10.89 -1.87
C GLN A 309 6.88 9.61 -1.69
N ILE A 310 6.83 8.80 -2.74
CA ILE A 310 6.41 7.40 -2.68
C ILE A 310 7.68 6.58 -2.44
N ALA A 311 7.84 6.11 -1.21
CA ALA A 311 9.00 5.34 -0.77
C ALA A 311 8.73 3.84 -0.91
N LYS A 312 9.77 3.10 -1.30
CA LYS A 312 9.77 1.64 -1.38
C LYS A 312 10.08 1.07 -0.01
N ARG A 313 9.19 0.23 0.50
CA ARG A 313 9.36 -0.34 1.83
C ARG A 313 10.58 -1.27 1.83
N PHE A 314 11.45 -1.11 2.82
CA PHE A 314 12.68 -1.90 3.01
C PHE A 314 13.73 -1.81 1.89
N HIS A 315 13.63 -0.82 1.01
CA HIS A 315 14.66 -0.55 0.00
C HIS A 315 15.28 0.81 0.32
N PHE A 316 16.61 0.85 0.34
CA PHE A 316 17.38 2.02 0.74
C PHE A 316 18.42 2.34 -0.31
N THR A 317 18.72 3.63 -0.43
CA THR A 317 19.84 4.16 -1.22
C THR A 317 21.17 3.92 -0.47
N ASP A 318 22.30 4.18 -1.14
CA ASP A 318 23.64 4.10 -0.54
C ASP A 318 23.82 5.05 0.66
N THR A 319 23.00 6.10 0.73
CA THR A 319 22.98 7.06 1.86
C THR A 319 22.16 6.59 3.06
N GLY A 320 21.46 5.44 2.95
CA GLY A 320 20.57 4.92 3.98
C GLY A 320 19.15 5.51 3.98
N ALA A 321 18.87 6.51 3.14
CA ALA A 321 17.51 6.99 2.90
C ALA A 321 16.68 5.98 2.10
N TYR A 322 15.35 5.97 2.27
CA TYR A 322 14.48 5.11 1.47
C TYR A 322 14.58 5.40 -0.02
N ASP A 323 14.64 4.35 -0.84
CA ASP A 323 14.52 4.46 -2.30
C ASP A 323 13.10 4.92 -2.67
N SER A 324 12.98 5.77 -3.70
CA SER A 324 11.72 6.40 -4.07
C SER A 324 11.34 6.13 -5.52
N GLU A 325 10.08 5.74 -5.73
CA GLU A 325 9.48 5.60 -7.06
C GLU A 325 9.14 6.96 -7.70
N GLY A 326 9.07 8.02 -6.90
CA GLY A 326 8.78 9.37 -7.35
C GLY A 326 8.37 10.31 -6.22
N ALA A 327 8.59 11.60 -6.44
CA ALA A 327 8.34 12.65 -5.46
C ALA A 327 7.78 13.94 -6.11
N ILE A 328 7.24 14.81 -5.27
CA ILE A 328 7.04 16.24 -5.55
C ILE A 328 7.85 17.06 -4.55
N LEU A 329 8.44 18.16 -5.04
CA LEU A 329 9.16 19.11 -4.20
C LEU A 329 8.19 20.07 -3.51
N LEU A 330 8.50 20.39 -2.26
CA LEU A 330 7.84 21.43 -1.49
C LEU A 330 8.64 22.74 -1.59
N PRO A 331 7.98 23.91 -1.48
CA PRO A 331 8.64 25.22 -1.49
C PRO A 331 9.80 25.36 -0.47
#